data_AF-A0A151PA27-F1
#
_entry.id   AF-A0A151PA27-F1
#
_cell.length_a   1.000
_cell.length_b   1.000
_cell.length_c   1.000
_cell.angle_alpha   90.00
_cell.angle_beta   90.00
_cell.angle_gamma   90.00
#
_symmetry.space_group_name_H-M   'P 1'
#
loop_
_entity.id
_entity.type
_entity.pdbx_description
1 polymer ?
#
loop_
_entity_poly.entity_id
_entity_poly.type
_entity_poly.pdbx_seq_one_letter_code
_entity_poly.pdbx_strand_id
1 'polypeptide(L)'
;MHAPGEKGKIAAVYSVGHNLIKAHAKVWHNYNRHFRPYQQGVVSIVLGSHWIEPNRSQDVLDINNCQQSMERVLGWFAKPIHGDGDYPEEMKNKLHSFLPSFTEAEKNYVKGTADFFAFSFGPNNFKPPTTLAKMGQNLSLNLRGILKWIKLEYTNPRILIAENGWFTDSHVKTEDTTAIYMMKNFINKVLQAIKYDGISVFGYTAWSLLDGFEWQHAYNTRRGLFYVDFDSEQKERIPKSSALYYKQIIQDNGFFLKESPQGLQSQFSCDFSWGITESVLKAELVASSPQFCDPNLYIWNVTGDGLLHQVKGVKLKTRPAQCTDFVSIKKQLDRLEKLKVTHYRFALDWSLILPNGDLSAINRFVIHELQNGSQYEFDRDVQFLQDITCLSSPSRLAVVPWGIRKVLQWIKKNYGDIDVYITANGIDDQSLDNDELRNYYLRKYTQEVLKAYHIDKVKIRGYYAFKLTEEKLKPRFGFFTSDSKAKASVQFYNHLISRNGFPAEYSTFSYKSSKPSSQWEAKYIHQAHLMACVATKAAALSLSNYHLHDFASLAK
;
A
#
# COMPACT_ATOMS: atom_id res chain seq x y z
N MET A 1 -11.61 -17.00 -32.21
CA MET A 1 -11.05 -17.72 -33.37
C MET A 1 -10.51 -16.64 -34.29
N HIS A 2 -9.25 -16.70 -34.69
CA HIS A 2 -8.67 -15.74 -35.63
C HIS A 2 -8.74 -16.29 -37.06
N ALA A 3 -8.76 -15.41 -38.06
CA ALA A 3 -8.57 -15.81 -39.44
C ALA A 3 -7.20 -16.49 -39.62
N PRO A 4 -7.08 -17.56 -40.43
CA PRO A 4 -8.10 -18.15 -41.32
C PRO A 4 -9.02 -19.19 -40.67
N GLY A 5 -8.91 -19.46 -39.37
CA GLY A 5 -9.86 -20.31 -38.62
C GLY A 5 -9.55 -21.80 -38.55
N GLU A 6 -8.40 -22.26 -39.06
CA GLU A 6 -7.97 -23.66 -38.94
C GLU A 6 -7.69 -24.08 -37.49
N LYS A 7 -8.06 -25.31 -37.12
CA LYS A 7 -7.86 -25.91 -35.79
C LYS A 7 -7.27 -27.31 -35.89
N GLY A 8 -6.57 -27.74 -34.83
CA GLY A 8 -6.12 -29.13 -34.65
C GLY A 8 -4.89 -29.57 -35.44
N LYS A 9 -4.42 -28.79 -36.44
CA LYS A 9 -3.21 -29.09 -37.21
C LYS A 9 -1.95 -28.48 -36.58
N ILE A 10 -1.37 -29.15 -35.60
CA ILE A 10 -0.20 -28.67 -34.86
C ILE A 10 1.01 -28.39 -35.77
N ALA A 11 1.28 -29.26 -36.75
CA ALA A 11 2.36 -29.06 -37.73
C ALA A 11 2.21 -27.75 -38.54
N ALA A 12 0.97 -27.39 -38.89
CA ALA A 12 0.69 -26.16 -39.63
C ALA A 12 1.01 -24.92 -38.78
N VAL A 13 0.70 -24.93 -37.48
CA VAL A 13 1.01 -23.83 -36.55
C VAL A 13 2.51 -23.51 -36.55
N TYR A 14 3.36 -24.53 -36.40
CA TYR A 14 4.81 -24.34 -36.37
C TYR A 14 5.40 -24.04 -37.74
N SER A 15 4.84 -24.60 -38.81
CA SER A 15 5.24 -24.26 -40.19
C SER A 15 4.94 -22.80 -40.53
N VAL A 16 3.78 -22.29 -40.12
CA VAL A 16 3.43 -20.86 -40.28
C VAL A 16 4.38 -19.98 -39.48
N GLY A 17 4.63 -20.30 -38.21
CA GLY A 17 5.60 -19.54 -37.39
C GLY A 17 7.00 -19.53 -37.99
N HIS A 18 7.46 -20.66 -38.52
CA HIS A 18 8.75 -20.77 -39.20
C HIS A 18 8.85 -19.87 -40.43
N ASN A 19 7.81 -19.87 -41.27
CA ASN A 19 7.75 -19.01 -42.45
C ASN A 19 7.68 -17.52 -42.07
N LEU A 20 6.97 -17.16 -41.01
CA LEU A 20 6.92 -15.77 -40.50
C LEU A 20 8.29 -15.28 -40.05
N ILE A 21 9.06 -16.11 -39.32
CA ILE A 21 10.42 -15.78 -38.89
C ILE A 21 11.34 -15.56 -40.10
N LYS A 22 11.30 -16.48 -41.08
CA LYS A 22 12.11 -16.36 -42.30
C LYS A 22 11.73 -15.13 -43.14
N ALA A 23 10.43 -14.85 -43.26
CA ALA A 23 9.94 -13.67 -43.95
C ALA A 23 10.41 -12.39 -43.28
N HIS A 24 10.32 -12.31 -41.94
CA HIS A 24 10.84 -11.18 -41.16
C HIS A 24 12.34 -10.98 -41.40
N ALA A 25 13.16 -12.02 -41.27
CA ALA A 25 14.60 -11.94 -41.51
C ALA A 25 14.91 -11.45 -42.92
N LYS A 26 14.20 -11.96 -43.94
CA LYS A 26 14.35 -11.51 -45.33
C LYS A 26 14.03 -10.02 -45.50
N VAL A 27 12.98 -9.53 -44.85
CA VAL A 27 12.60 -8.11 -44.88
C VAL A 27 13.62 -7.25 -44.15
N TRP A 28 14.12 -7.69 -42.99
CA TRP A 28 15.15 -6.95 -42.25
C TRP A 28 16.44 -6.83 -43.08
N HIS A 29 16.92 -7.92 -43.69
CA HIS A 29 18.10 -7.88 -44.56
C HIS A 29 17.89 -7.02 -45.79
N ASN A 30 16.69 -7.05 -46.38
CA ASN A 30 16.32 -6.17 -47.48
C ASN A 30 16.40 -4.69 -47.07
N TYR A 31 15.82 -4.34 -45.92
CA TYR A 31 15.89 -2.99 -45.36
C TYR A 31 17.33 -2.57 -45.07
N ASN A 32 18.09 -3.44 -44.41
CA ASN A 32 19.46 -3.20 -44.00
C ASN A 32 20.38 -2.92 -45.19
N ARG A 33 20.22 -3.67 -46.30
CA ARG A 33 21.06 -3.54 -47.48
C ARG A 33 20.68 -2.36 -48.38
N HIS A 34 19.38 -2.18 -48.64
CA HIS A 34 18.94 -1.29 -49.71
C HIS A 34 18.40 0.07 -49.21
N PHE A 35 17.95 0.17 -47.95
CA PHE A 35 17.24 1.35 -47.46
C PHE A 35 17.93 2.04 -46.29
N ARG A 36 18.49 1.28 -45.34
CA ARG A 36 19.13 1.83 -44.12
C ARG A 36 20.23 2.86 -44.40
N PRO A 37 21.13 2.70 -45.39
CA PRO A 37 22.18 3.69 -45.65
C PRO A 37 21.65 5.10 -45.95
N TYR A 38 20.46 5.21 -46.53
CA TYR A 38 19.86 6.49 -46.95
C TYR A 38 18.77 6.98 -46.00
N GLN A 39 17.96 6.07 -45.45
CA GLN A 39 16.82 6.42 -44.58
C GLN A 39 17.18 6.48 -43.09
N GLN A 40 18.25 5.79 -42.68
CA GLN A 40 18.72 5.75 -41.28
C GLN A 40 17.67 5.29 -40.25
N GLY A 41 16.60 4.62 -40.70
CA GLY A 41 15.57 4.08 -39.82
C GLY A 41 16.00 2.78 -39.14
N VAL A 42 15.11 2.28 -38.28
CA VAL A 42 15.27 1.04 -37.52
C VAL A 42 14.07 0.11 -37.72
N VAL A 43 14.34 -1.20 -37.72
CA VAL A 43 13.36 -2.27 -37.97
C VAL A 43 13.42 -3.30 -36.86
N SER A 44 12.24 -3.76 -36.45
CA SER A 44 12.05 -4.82 -35.46
C SER A 44 10.77 -5.60 -35.79
N ILE A 45 10.40 -6.54 -34.93
CA ILE A 45 9.16 -7.31 -34.96
C ILE A 45 8.47 -7.20 -33.60
N VAL A 46 7.16 -6.98 -33.60
CA VAL A 46 6.37 -6.90 -32.36
C VAL A 46 6.08 -8.32 -31.86
N LEU A 47 6.68 -8.68 -30.73
CA LEU A 47 6.48 -9.96 -30.07
C LEU A 47 5.58 -9.77 -28.85
N GLY A 48 4.45 -10.47 -28.83
CA GLY A 48 3.50 -10.42 -27.72
C GLY A 48 3.65 -11.60 -26.77
N SER A 49 3.52 -11.39 -25.46
CA SER A 49 3.51 -12.48 -24.48
C SER A 49 2.64 -12.19 -23.27
N HIS A 50 2.18 -13.25 -22.61
CA HIS A 50 1.68 -13.20 -21.23
C HIS A 50 2.86 -13.21 -20.24
N TRP A 51 2.56 -12.99 -18.96
CA TRP A 51 3.47 -13.28 -17.86
C TRP A 51 2.85 -14.30 -16.92
N ILE A 52 3.70 -15.12 -16.30
CA ILE A 52 3.30 -16.24 -15.46
C ILE A 52 4.14 -16.27 -14.17
N GLU A 53 3.50 -16.64 -13.07
CA GLU A 53 4.12 -16.75 -11.75
C GLU A 53 3.89 -18.15 -11.17
N PRO A 54 4.88 -18.71 -10.45
CA PRO A 54 4.76 -20.04 -9.88
C PRO A 54 3.68 -20.07 -8.80
N ASN A 55 2.92 -21.17 -8.72
CA ASN A 55 1.93 -21.36 -7.66
C ASN A 55 2.60 -21.35 -6.27
N ARG A 56 3.77 -21.99 -6.18
CA ARG A 56 4.60 -22.03 -4.98
C ARG A 56 5.94 -21.37 -5.28
N SER A 57 6.22 -20.24 -4.64
CA SER A 57 7.32 -19.34 -4.99
C SER A 57 8.73 -19.95 -4.90
N GLN A 58 8.91 -21.03 -4.14
CA GLN A 58 10.20 -21.71 -3.97
C GLN A 58 10.25 -23.11 -4.62
N ASP A 59 9.18 -23.53 -5.29
CA ASP A 59 9.13 -24.84 -5.92
C ASP A 59 9.82 -24.79 -7.29
N VAL A 60 10.88 -25.58 -7.43
CA VAL A 60 11.71 -25.61 -8.64
C VAL A 60 10.93 -26.11 -9.86
N LEU A 61 9.97 -27.02 -9.66
CA LEU A 61 9.14 -27.54 -10.74
C LEU A 61 8.18 -26.47 -11.26
N ASP A 62 7.54 -25.71 -10.37
CA ASP A 62 6.67 -24.59 -10.73
C ASP A 62 7.45 -23.49 -11.47
N ILE A 63 8.67 -23.17 -11.02
CA ILE A 63 9.57 -22.22 -11.70
C ILE A 63 9.95 -22.72 -13.09
N ASN A 64 10.30 -24.01 -13.23
CA ASN A 64 10.63 -24.59 -14.54
C ASN A 64 9.42 -24.59 -15.48
N ASN A 65 8.22 -24.87 -14.95
CA ASN A 65 6.97 -24.79 -15.72
C ASN A 65 6.68 -23.37 -16.20
N CYS A 66 7.01 -22.35 -15.38
CA CYS A 66 6.93 -20.94 -15.78
C CYS A 66 7.90 -20.64 -16.93
N GLN A 67 9.15 -21.07 -16.84
CA GLN A 67 10.13 -20.90 -17.92
C GLN A 67 9.67 -21.54 -19.23
N GLN A 68 9.19 -22.79 -19.17
CA GLN A 68 8.66 -23.48 -20.36
C GLN A 68 7.45 -22.75 -20.96
N SER A 69 6.58 -22.15 -20.13
CA SER A 69 5.46 -21.34 -20.60
C SER A 69 5.93 -20.11 -21.37
N MET A 70 6.93 -19.40 -20.84
CA MET A 70 7.52 -18.22 -21.45
C MET A 70 8.23 -18.55 -22.77
N GLU A 71 9.01 -19.63 -22.80
CA GLU A 71 9.72 -20.09 -24.00
C GLU A 71 8.76 -20.51 -25.11
N ARG A 72 7.65 -21.17 -24.79
CA ARG A 72 6.68 -21.62 -25.79
C ARG A 72 5.91 -20.49 -26.48
N VAL A 73 5.86 -19.30 -25.88
CA VAL A 73 5.13 -18.15 -26.43
C VAL A 73 6.11 -17.09 -26.92
N LEU A 74 6.90 -16.50 -26.02
CA LEU A 74 7.84 -15.46 -26.38
C LEU A 74 9.10 -16.04 -27.02
N GLY A 75 9.69 -17.07 -26.38
CA GLY A 75 10.93 -17.69 -26.85
C GLY A 75 10.83 -18.30 -28.25
N TRP A 76 9.64 -18.78 -28.65
CA TRP A 76 9.37 -19.35 -29.97
C TRP A 76 9.81 -18.42 -31.11
N PHE A 77 9.55 -17.12 -30.99
CA PHE A 77 9.97 -16.12 -31.97
C PHE A 77 11.20 -15.33 -31.52
N ALA A 78 11.31 -15.02 -30.23
CA ALA A 78 12.35 -14.16 -29.71
C ALA A 78 13.74 -14.82 -29.71
N LYS A 79 13.86 -16.12 -29.41
CA LYS A 79 15.17 -16.79 -29.38
C LYS A 79 15.82 -16.92 -30.77
N PRO A 80 15.10 -17.29 -31.85
CA PRO A 80 15.69 -17.23 -33.19
C PRO A 80 16.17 -15.83 -33.59
N ILE A 81 15.41 -14.78 -33.25
CA ILE A 81 15.68 -13.41 -33.75
C ILE A 81 16.70 -12.67 -32.86
N HIS A 82 16.54 -12.73 -31.55
CA HIS A 82 17.34 -11.99 -30.57
C HIS A 82 18.39 -12.84 -29.84
N GLY A 83 18.32 -14.18 -29.97
CA GLY A 83 19.21 -15.12 -29.32
C GLY A 83 20.29 -15.67 -30.27
N ASP A 84 20.28 -16.99 -30.46
CA ASP A 84 21.33 -17.73 -31.17
C ASP A 84 20.96 -18.10 -32.62
N GLY A 85 19.77 -17.76 -33.10
CA GLY A 85 19.31 -18.10 -34.45
C GLY A 85 18.45 -19.36 -34.53
N ASP A 86 18.25 -20.09 -33.43
CA ASP A 86 17.51 -21.34 -33.40
C ASP A 86 16.33 -21.30 -32.40
N TYR A 87 15.44 -22.29 -32.49
CA TYR A 87 14.34 -22.44 -31.55
C TYR A 87 14.81 -22.85 -30.15
N PRO A 88 14.03 -22.56 -29.08
CA PRO A 88 14.33 -23.05 -27.74
C PRO A 88 14.53 -24.56 -27.69
N GLU A 89 15.54 -25.03 -26.94
CA GLU A 89 15.88 -26.46 -26.84
C GLU A 89 14.69 -27.30 -26.39
N GLU A 90 13.93 -26.79 -25.43
CA GLU A 90 12.73 -27.45 -24.93
C GLU A 90 11.67 -27.66 -26.03
N MET A 91 11.51 -26.68 -26.91
CA MET A 91 10.58 -26.81 -28.05
C MET A 91 11.10 -27.84 -29.05
N LYS A 92 12.40 -27.84 -29.35
CA LYS A 92 13.02 -28.83 -30.24
C LYS A 92 12.83 -30.25 -29.70
N ASN A 93 13.06 -30.47 -28.41
CA ASN A 93 12.91 -31.78 -27.79
C ASN A 93 11.46 -32.28 -27.79
N LYS A 94 10.51 -31.44 -27.36
CA LYS A 94 9.10 -31.85 -27.22
C LYS A 94 8.31 -31.86 -28.53
N LEU A 95 8.73 -31.09 -29.53
CA LEU A 95 7.97 -30.87 -30.77
C LEU A 95 8.76 -31.29 -32.02
N HIS A 96 9.81 -32.10 -31.88
CA HIS A 96 10.69 -32.54 -32.98
C HIS A 96 9.94 -33.03 -34.24
N SER A 97 8.77 -33.66 -34.06
CA SER A 97 7.96 -34.19 -35.16
C SER A 97 7.11 -33.16 -35.90
N PHE A 98 6.93 -31.97 -35.33
CA PHE A 98 6.05 -30.91 -35.85
C PHE A 98 6.78 -29.58 -36.12
N LEU A 99 7.93 -29.36 -35.49
CA LEU A 99 8.72 -28.13 -35.57
C LEU A 99 9.74 -28.24 -36.72
N PRO A 100 9.69 -27.36 -37.72
CA PRO A 100 10.73 -27.32 -38.76
C PRO A 100 12.10 -26.99 -38.17
N SER A 101 13.17 -27.52 -38.77
CA SER A 101 14.54 -27.21 -38.37
C SER A 101 15.14 -26.08 -39.21
N PHE A 102 15.97 -25.25 -38.57
CA PHE A 102 16.82 -24.29 -39.29
C PHE A 102 18.15 -24.94 -39.68
N THR A 103 18.57 -24.73 -40.92
CA THR A 103 19.95 -25.00 -41.34
C THR A 103 20.91 -24.00 -40.68
N GLU A 104 22.20 -24.32 -40.58
CA GLU A 104 23.20 -23.40 -40.00
C GLU A 104 23.29 -22.06 -40.76
N ALA A 105 23.07 -22.07 -42.08
CA ALA A 105 22.99 -20.84 -42.86
C ALA A 105 21.77 -19.98 -42.47
N GLU A 106 20.62 -20.62 -42.22
CA GLU A 106 19.41 -19.91 -41.80
C GLU A 106 19.50 -19.38 -40.37
N LYS A 107 20.10 -20.13 -39.44
CA LYS A 107 20.33 -19.66 -38.06
C LYS A 107 21.12 -18.36 -38.06
N ASN A 108 22.23 -18.34 -38.81
CA ASN A 108 23.05 -17.14 -38.98
C ASN A 108 22.33 -16.01 -39.73
N TYR A 109 21.40 -16.35 -40.63
CA TYR A 109 20.61 -15.37 -41.37
C TYR A 109 19.52 -14.72 -40.51
N VAL A 110 18.90 -15.45 -39.59
CA VAL A 110 17.80 -14.96 -38.73
C VAL A 110 18.32 -14.26 -37.49
N LYS A 111 19.44 -14.72 -36.93
CA LYS A 111 20.03 -14.12 -35.72
C LYS A 111 20.35 -12.64 -35.93
N GLY A 112 19.91 -11.80 -34.99
CA GLY A 112 20.22 -10.37 -34.98
C GLY A 112 19.41 -9.54 -35.97
N THR A 113 18.29 -10.06 -36.48
CA THR A 113 17.43 -9.35 -37.46
C THR A 113 16.44 -8.37 -36.84
N ALA A 114 16.80 -7.74 -35.71
CA ALA A 114 16.00 -6.72 -35.06
C ALA A 114 16.88 -5.70 -34.33
N ASP A 115 16.66 -4.41 -34.60
CA ASP A 115 17.51 -3.32 -34.08
C ASP A 115 17.20 -2.95 -32.62
N PHE A 116 16.02 -3.37 -32.15
CA PHE A 116 15.53 -3.23 -30.78
C PHE A 116 14.49 -4.32 -30.52
N PHE A 117 14.11 -4.52 -29.26
CA PHE A 117 13.08 -5.48 -28.88
C PHE A 117 11.73 -4.77 -28.82
N ALA A 118 10.81 -5.08 -29.75
CA ALA A 118 9.46 -4.51 -29.73
C ALA A 118 8.50 -5.48 -29.03
N PHE A 119 7.91 -5.03 -27.92
CA PHE A 119 7.15 -5.89 -27.02
C PHE A 119 5.67 -5.49 -26.97
N SER A 120 4.77 -6.46 -27.14
CA SER A 120 3.33 -6.31 -26.92
C SER A 120 2.93 -6.98 -25.60
N PHE A 121 2.21 -6.25 -24.76
CA PHE A 121 1.68 -6.73 -23.49
C PHE A 121 0.25 -6.21 -23.31
N GLY A 122 -0.71 -6.94 -23.86
CA GLY A 122 -2.12 -6.54 -23.88
C GLY A 122 -3.07 -7.74 -23.74
N PRO A 123 -4.39 -7.50 -23.70
CA PRO A 123 -5.41 -8.52 -23.45
C PRO A 123 -5.40 -9.68 -24.44
N ASN A 124 -4.92 -9.47 -25.67
CA ASN A 124 -4.78 -10.51 -26.69
C ASN A 124 -3.86 -11.66 -26.26
N ASN A 125 -2.92 -11.39 -25.35
CA ASN A 125 -2.02 -12.38 -24.79
C ASN A 125 -2.58 -13.05 -23.52
N PHE A 126 -3.74 -12.61 -23.02
CA PHE A 126 -4.36 -13.16 -21.80
C PHE A 126 -5.71 -13.82 -22.07
N LYS A 127 -6.41 -13.41 -23.13
CA LYS A 127 -7.76 -13.87 -23.47
C LYS A 127 -7.85 -14.35 -24.93
N PRO A 128 -8.58 -15.45 -25.20
CA PRO A 128 -9.22 -16.34 -24.23
C PRO A 128 -8.20 -17.26 -23.52
N PRO A 129 -8.46 -17.72 -22.28
CA PRO A 129 -7.50 -18.48 -21.46
C PRO A 129 -7.06 -19.81 -22.08
N THR A 130 -7.90 -20.39 -22.95
CA THR A 130 -7.67 -21.66 -23.65
C THR A 130 -6.52 -21.60 -24.66
N THR A 131 -6.03 -20.41 -24.97
CA THR A 131 -4.97 -20.17 -25.97
C THR A 131 -3.56 -20.22 -25.37
N LEU A 132 -3.42 -20.32 -24.04
CA LEU A 132 -2.15 -20.12 -23.35
C LEU A 132 -1.60 -21.42 -22.76
N ALA A 133 -0.32 -21.68 -23.00
CA ALA A 133 0.41 -22.79 -22.40
C ALA A 133 0.77 -22.48 -20.93
N LYS A 134 -0.22 -22.47 -20.03
CA LYS A 134 -0.04 -22.09 -18.62
C LYS A 134 0.76 -23.08 -17.78
N MET A 135 0.87 -24.34 -18.21
CA MET A 135 1.58 -25.39 -17.45
C MET A 135 1.11 -25.55 -15.98
N GLY A 136 -0.18 -25.29 -15.73
CA GLY A 136 -0.74 -25.33 -14.37
C GLY A 136 -0.37 -24.15 -13.46
N GLN A 137 0.30 -23.12 -13.98
CA GLN A 137 0.78 -21.96 -13.21
C GLN A 137 -0.15 -20.74 -13.33
N ASN A 138 0.12 -19.68 -12.56
CA ASN A 138 -0.75 -18.52 -12.45
C ASN A 138 -0.41 -17.41 -13.44
N LEU A 139 -1.41 -16.98 -14.23
CA LEU A 139 -1.26 -15.78 -15.07
C LEU A 139 -1.13 -14.52 -14.20
N SER A 140 -0.20 -13.65 -14.57
CA SER A 140 0.05 -12.40 -13.87
C SER A 140 0.17 -11.24 -14.85
N LEU A 141 -0.32 -10.07 -14.46
CA LEU A 141 -0.22 -8.81 -15.22
C LEU A 141 1.07 -8.03 -14.86
N ASN A 142 2.06 -8.71 -14.29
CA ASN A 142 3.31 -8.11 -13.82
C ASN A 142 4.28 -7.82 -14.98
N LEU A 143 4.04 -6.69 -15.66
CA LEU A 143 4.88 -6.19 -16.77
C LEU A 143 6.36 -6.02 -16.37
N ARG A 144 6.65 -5.67 -15.11
CA ARG A 144 8.03 -5.55 -14.62
C ARG A 144 8.75 -6.90 -14.62
N GLY A 145 8.06 -7.97 -14.25
CA GLY A 145 8.60 -9.34 -14.24
C GLY A 145 9.04 -9.80 -15.62
N ILE A 146 8.19 -9.62 -16.62
CA ILE A 146 8.52 -10.02 -18.00
C ILE A 146 9.62 -9.16 -18.63
N LEU A 147 9.67 -7.85 -18.33
CA LEU A 147 10.77 -7.01 -18.79
C LEU A 147 12.12 -7.43 -18.20
N LYS A 148 12.14 -7.88 -16.93
CA LYS A 148 13.33 -8.51 -16.33
C LYS A 148 13.72 -9.79 -17.05
N TRP A 149 12.74 -10.63 -17.35
CA TRP A 149 12.96 -11.87 -18.08
C TRP A 149 13.58 -11.60 -19.46
N ILE A 150 13.01 -10.68 -20.24
CA ILE A 150 13.55 -10.25 -21.55
C ILE A 150 15.00 -9.74 -21.42
N LYS A 151 15.28 -8.94 -20.39
CA LYS A 151 16.64 -8.45 -20.12
C LYS A 151 17.63 -9.59 -19.88
N LEU A 152 17.26 -10.58 -19.09
CA LEU A 152 18.13 -11.70 -18.73
C LEU A 152 18.35 -12.64 -19.92
N GLU A 153 17.29 -12.95 -20.67
CA GLU A 153 17.33 -13.92 -21.78
C GLU A 153 18.01 -13.37 -23.04
N TYR A 154 17.86 -12.08 -23.32
CA TYR A 154 18.29 -11.49 -24.60
C TYR A 154 19.37 -10.41 -24.44
N THR A 155 20.20 -10.52 -23.39
CA THR A 155 21.40 -9.69 -23.19
C THR A 155 21.09 -8.18 -23.11
N ASN A 156 20.08 -7.83 -22.30
CA ASN A 156 19.65 -6.45 -22.03
C ASN A 156 19.41 -5.58 -23.28
N PRO A 157 18.48 -5.97 -24.17
CA PRO A 157 18.21 -5.20 -25.38
C PRO A 157 17.54 -3.87 -25.07
N ARG A 158 17.56 -2.93 -26.02
CA ARG A 158 16.69 -1.75 -25.98
C ARG A 158 15.25 -2.18 -26.23
N ILE A 159 14.32 -1.80 -25.36
CA ILE A 159 12.93 -2.24 -25.42
C ILE A 159 12.00 -1.08 -25.80
N LEU A 160 11.16 -1.31 -26.81
CA LEU A 160 9.99 -0.48 -27.12
C LEU A 160 8.75 -1.26 -26.70
N ILE A 161 7.92 -0.70 -25.82
CA ILE A 161 6.59 -1.26 -25.56
C ILE A 161 5.69 -0.79 -26.69
N ALA A 162 5.50 -1.66 -27.68
CA ALA A 162 4.80 -1.38 -28.94
C ALA A 162 3.27 -1.48 -28.79
N GLU A 163 2.79 -2.21 -27.79
CA GLU A 163 1.37 -2.28 -27.44
C GLU A 163 1.24 -2.51 -25.94
N ASN A 164 0.56 -1.60 -25.23
CA ASN A 164 0.13 -1.85 -23.88
C ASN A 164 -1.17 -1.12 -23.55
N GLY A 165 -2.06 -1.81 -22.83
CA GLY A 165 -3.36 -1.30 -22.47
C GLY A 165 -4.25 -2.43 -21.97
N TRP A 166 -5.47 -2.09 -21.60
CA TRP A 166 -6.50 -3.06 -21.26
C TRP A 166 -7.77 -2.77 -22.07
N PHE A 167 -8.88 -3.40 -21.69
CA PHE A 167 -10.18 -3.17 -22.33
C PHE A 167 -11.24 -2.90 -21.27
N THR A 168 -12.29 -2.22 -21.68
CA THR A 168 -13.56 -2.10 -20.96
C THR A 168 -14.66 -2.80 -21.74
N ASP A 169 -15.79 -3.07 -21.08
CA ASP A 169 -16.99 -3.51 -21.78
C ASP A 169 -17.54 -2.39 -22.67
N SER A 170 -18.30 -2.76 -23.71
CA SER A 170 -18.82 -1.83 -24.72
C SER A 170 -19.78 -0.76 -24.19
N HIS A 171 -20.43 -1.00 -23.04
CA HIS A 171 -21.33 -0.04 -22.40
C HIS A 171 -20.59 1.15 -21.77
N VAL A 172 -19.29 0.99 -21.46
CA VAL A 172 -18.46 2.08 -20.95
C VAL A 172 -18.12 3.02 -22.11
N LYS A 173 -18.67 4.25 -22.06
CA LYS A 173 -18.46 5.27 -23.08
C LYS A 173 -17.17 6.07 -22.81
N THR A 174 -17.27 7.15 -22.04
CA THR A 174 -16.18 8.10 -21.79
C THR A 174 -15.53 7.97 -20.41
N GLU A 175 -16.27 7.49 -19.40
CA GLU A 175 -15.77 7.33 -18.03
C GLU A 175 -15.15 5.94 -17.81
N ASP A 176 -13.91 5.76 -18.29
CA ASP A 176 -13.18 4.50 -18.28
C ASP A 176 -12.16 4.41 -17.14
N THR A 177 -12.63 4.55 -15.90
CA THR A 177 -11.80 4.57 -14.68
C THR A 177 -10.87 3.35 -14.56
N THR A 178 -11.33 2.17 -14.99
CA THR A 178 -10.51 0.94 -15.00
C THR A 178 -9.36 1.02 -15.99
N ALA A 179 -9.52 1.68 -17.14
CA ALA A 179 -8.46 1.88 -18.13
C ALA A 179 -7.37 2.81 -17.58
N ILE A 180 -7.75 3.91 -16.88
CA ILE A 180 -6.79 4.77 -16.18
C ILE A 180 -5.99 3.97 -15.15
N TYR A 181 -6.67 3.17 -14.33
CA TYR A 181 -6.04 2.36 -13.30
C TYR A 181 -5.03 1.36 -13.89
N MET A 182 -5.40 0.68 -14.97
CA MET A 182 -4.52 -0.27 -15.65
C MET A 182 -3.31 0.42 -16.28
N MET A 183 -3.54 1.56 -16.95
CA MET A 183 -2.46 2.38 -17.52
C MET A 183 -1.50 2.87 -16.44
N LYS A 184 -2.01 3.38 -15.32
CA LYS A 184 -1.24 3.73 -14.12
C LYS A 184 -0.34 2.59 -13.67
N ASN A 185 -0.90 1.38 -13.57
CA ASN A 185 -0.15 0.21 -13.14
C ASN A 185 1.01 -0.07 -14.08
N PHE A 186 0.71 -0.17 -15.37
CA PHE A 186 1.71 -0.54 -16.36
C PHE A 186 2.82 0.50 -16.47
N ILE A 187 2.49 1.79 -16.56
CA ILE A 187 3.50 2.85 -16.61
C ILE A 187 4.35 2.85 -15.33
N ASN A 188 3.76 2.56 -14.16
CA ASN A 188 4.51 2.47 -12.91
C ASN A 188 5.48 1.27 -12.92
N LYS A 189 5.04 0.11 -13.43
CA LYS A 189 5.91 -1.07 -13.60
C LYS A 189 7.05 -0.81 -14.58
N VAL A 190 6.80 -0.06 -15.65
CA VAL A 190 7.83 0.35 -16.62
C VAL A 190 8.83 1.31 -15.98
N LEU A 191 8.35 2.31 -15.24
CA LEU A 191 9.22 3.26 -14.55
C LEU A 191 10.11 2.55 -13.52
N GLN A 192 9.58 1.57 -12.79
CA GLN A 192 10.35 0.74 -11.87
C GLN A 192 11.39 -0.11 -12.59
N ALA A 193 11.05 -0.70 -13.75
CA ALA A 193 11.98 -1.45 -14.59
C ALA A 193 13.18 -0.60 -15.04
N ILE A 194 12.91 0.66 -15.43
CA ILE A 194 13.96 1.60 -15.82
C ILE A 194 14.82 2.00 -14.61
N LYS A 195 14.18 2.45 -13.51
CA LYS A 195 14.87 3.06 -12.37
C LYS A 195 15.60 2.08 -11.46
N TYR A 196 14.99 0.92 -11.19
CA TYR A 196 15.50 -0.02 -10.17
C TYR A 196 16.13 -1.26 -10.78
N ASP A 197 15.74 -1.64 -12.00
CA ASP A 197 16.24 -2.87 -12.62
C ASP A 197 17.22 -2.60 -13.78
N GLY A 198 17.45 -1.33 -14.14
CA GLY A 198 18.35 -0.92 -15.21
C GLY A 198 17.99 -1.53 -16.57
N ILE A 199 16.69 -1.64 -16.85
CA ILE A 199 16.16 -2.13 -18.13
C ILE A 199 16.04 -0.96 -19.11
N SER A 200 16.59 -1.11 -20.31
CA SER A 200 16.67 -0.06 -21.32
C SER A 200 15.35 0.13 -22.11
N VAL A 201 14.27 0.46 -21.43
CA VAL A 201 13.00 0.83 -22.09
C VAL A 201 13.08 2.27 -22.58
N PHE A 202 12.86 2.49 -23.89
CA PHE A 202 13.00 3.83 -24.50
C PHE A 202 11.69 4.40 -25.06
N GLY A 203 10.60 3.62 -25.08
CA GLY A 203 9.31 4.09 -25.56
C GLY A 203 8.15 3.25 -25.05
N TYR A 204 6.96 3.87 -25.01
CA TYR A 204 5.73 3.27 -24.55
C TYR A 204 4.56 3.68 -25.46
N THR A 205 3.84 2.70 -25.97
CA THR A 205 2.71 2.89 -26.88
C THR A 205 1.42 2.47 -26.18
N ALA A 206 0.61 3.45 -25.78
CA ALA A 206 -0.73 3.19 -25.27
C ALA A 206 -1.62 2.63 -26.39
N TRP A 207 -2.33 1.55 -26.11
CA TRP A 207 -3.22 0.91 -27.05
C TRP A 207 -4.68 0.92 -26.56
N SER A 208 -5.64 1.40 -27.34
CA SER A 208 -5.57 1.94 -28.72
C SER A 208 -5.82 3.44 -28.76
N LEU A 209 -5.55 4.08 -29.90
CA LEU A 209 -5.92 5.48 -30.10
C LEU A 209 -7.45 5.68 -30.00
N LEU A 210 -8.24 4.90 -30.74
CA LEU A 210 -9.70 4.99 -30.75
C LEU A 210 -10.34 3.60 -30.66
N ASP A 211 -11.62 3.58 -30.28
CA ASP A 211 -12.42 2.36 -30.30
C ASP A 211 -12.59 1.83 -31.72
N GLY A 212 -12.58 0.50 -31.87
CA GLY A 212 -12.70 -0.16 -33.17
C GLY A 212 -13.16 -1.61 -33.05
N PHE A 213 -12.91 -2.38 -34.10
CA PHE A 213 -13.23 -3.80 -34.15
C PHE A 213 -12.16 -4.64 -33.42
N GLU A 214 -12.53 -5.30 -32.33
CA GLU A 214 -11.65 -6.09 -31.45
C GLU A 214 -11.66 -7.59 -31.82
N TRP A 215 -11.39 -7.89 -33.09
CA TRP A 215 -11.20 -9.27 -33.57
C TRP A 215 -12.42 -10.17 -33.27
N GLN A 216 -12.23 -11.34 -32.65
CA GLN A 216 -13.33 -12.22 -32.25
C GLN A 216 -14.29 -11.60 -31.24
N HIS A 217 -13.89 -10.51 -30.56
CA HIS A 217 -14.75 -9.79 -29.62
C HIS A 217 -15.62 -8.74 -30.32
N ALA A 218 -15.39 -8.51 -31.62
CA ALA A 218 -16.10 -7.53 -32.43
C ALA A 218 -16.19 -6.17 -31.72
N TYR A 219 -17.39 -5.67 -31.43
CA TYR A 219 -17.61 -4.39 -30.77
C TYR A 219 -18.07 -4.54 -29.30
N ASN A 220 -17.94 -5.74 -28.72
CA ASN A 220 -18.34 -6.01 -27.32
C ASN A 220 -17.34 -5.49 -26.29
N THR A 221 -16.12 -5.16 -26.72
CA THR A 221 -15.08 -4.58 -25.88
C THR A 221 -14.53 -3.30 -26.52
N ARG A 222 -14.06 -2.38 -25.69
CA ARG A 222 -13.47 -1.10 -26.10
C ARG A 222 -12.07 -0.97 -25.54
N ARG A 223 -11.13 -0.45 -26.34
CA ARG A 223 -9.71 -0.26 -25.97
C ARG A 223 -9.20 1.14 -26.26
N GLY A 224 -9.99 1.97 -26.94
CA GLY A 224 -9.57 3.29 -27.38
C GLY A 224 -9.49 4.29 -26.25
N LEU A 225 -8.50 5.18 -26.33
CA LEU A 225 -8.47 6.43 -25.57
C LEU A 225 -9.58 7.40 -26.01
N PHE A 226 -10.01 7.30 -27.27
CA PHE A 226 -11.14 8.05 -27.80
C PHE A 226 -12.34 7.13 -28.02
N TYR A 227 -13.47 7.50 -27.43
CA TYR A 227 -14.76 6.88 -27.67
C TYR A 227 -15.22 7.19 -29.08
N VAL A 228 -15.78 6.17 -29.74
CA VAL A 228 -16.47 6.28 -31.01
C VAL A 228 -17.84 5.65 -30.85
N ASP A 229 -18.87 6.43 -31.17
CA ASP A 229 -20.22 5.91 -31.35
C ASP A 229 -20.32 5.26 -32.73
N PHE A 230 -20.54 3.95 -32.78
CA PHE A 230 -20.60 3.20 -34.03
C PHE A 230 -21.92 3.41 -34.78
N ASP A 231 -22.97 3.83 -34.08
CA ASP A 231 -24.31 4.04 -34.67
C ASP A 231 -24.42 5.45 -35.28
N SER A 232 -23.67 6.43 -34.77
CA SER A 232 -23.61 7.78 -35.31
C SER A 232 -22.89 7.84 -36.66
N GLU A 233 -23.47 8.48 -37.68
CA GLU A 233 -22.85 8.66 -39.00
C GLU A 233 -21.50 9.40 -38.94
N GLN A 234 -21.37 10.37 -38.03
CA GLN A 234 -20.19 11.24 -37.92
C GLN A 234 -18.97 10.54 -37.32
N LYS A 235 -19.18 9.47 -36.53
CA LYS A 235 -18.11 8.71 -35.86
C LYS A 235 -17.12 9.63 -35.13
N GLU A 236 -17.61 10.63 -34.41
CA GLU A 236 -16.75 11.59 -33.71
C GLU A 236 -15.82 10.90 -32.71
N ARG A 237 -14.62 11.46 -32.51
CA ARG A 237 -13.61 10.92 -31.58
C ARG A 237 -13.69 11.72 -30.29
N ILE A 238 -14.43 11.20 -29.33
CA ILE A 238 -14.68 11.87 -28.06
C ILE A 238 -13.64 11.42 -27.04
N PRO A 239 -12.84 12.32 -26.43
CA PRO A 239 -11.80 11.92 -25.49
C PRO A 239 -12.40 11.28 -24.23
N LYS A 240 -11.91 10.09 -23.87
CA LYS A 240 -12.26 9.44 -22.60
C LYS A 240 -11.45 10.01 -21.44
N SER A 241 -11.81 9.64 -20.22
CA SER A 241 -11.04 9.97 -19.01
C SER A 241 -9.58 9.49 -19.14
N SER A 242 -9.34 8.32 -19.73
CA SER A 242 -7.99 7.80 -20.02
C SER A 242 -7.18 8.64 -21.00
N ALA A 243 -7.81 9.26 -22.02
CA ALA A 243 -7.12 10.17 -22.93
C ALA A 243 -6.60 11.42 -22.21
N LEU A 244 -7.43 12.02 -21.36
CA LEU A 244 -7.05 13.19 -20.57
C LEU A 244 -5.93 12.84 -19.59
N TYR A 245 -6.02 11.67 -18.96
CA TYR A 245 -4.97 11.17 -18.07
C TYR A 245 -3.64 10.93 -18.81
N TYR A 246 -3.67 10.24 -19.95
CA TYR A 246 -2.46 9.96 -20.73
C TYR A 246 -1.82 11.23 -21.29
N LYS A 247 -2.64 12.21 -21.71
CA LYS A 247 -2.17 13.56 -22.08
C LYS A 247 -1.36 14.20 -20.94
N GLN A 248 -1.87 14.16 -19.71
CA GLN A 248 -1.17 14.72 -18.56
C GLN A 248 0.15 13.97 -18.28
N ILE A 249 0.16 12.64 -18.38
CA ILE A 249 1.38 11.84 -18.20
C ILE A 249 2.47 12.21 -19.22
N ILE A 250 2.09 12.45 -20.48
CA ILE A 250 3.02 12.89 -21.52
C ILE A 250 3.56 14.29 -21.19
N GLN A 251 2.68 15.22 -20.78
CA GLN A 251 3.06 16.60 -20.43
C GLN A 251 4.04 16.65 -19.26
N ASP A 252 3.82 15.83 -18.24
CA ASP A 252 4.67 15.79 -17.03
C ASP A 252 5.87 14.83 -17.17
N ASN A 253 5.97 14.11 -18.30
CA ASN A 253 6.95 13.03 -18.51
C ASN A 253 6.97 12.00 -17.36
N GLY A 254 5.80 11.61 -16.86
CA GLY A 254 5.67 10.70 -15.72
C GLY A 254 4.48 11.04 -14.82
N PHE A 255 4.53 10.55 -13.57
CA PHE A 255 3.45 10.79 -12.60
C PHE A 255 3.54 12.21 -12.02
N PHE A 256 2.41 12.92 -12.07
CA PHE A 256 2.28 14.26 -11.49
C PHE A 256 2.57 14.27 -9.98
N LEU A 257 3.50 15.12 -9.55
CA LEU A 257 3.76 15.39 -8.14
C LEU A 257 2.72 16.39 -7.62
N LYS A 258 1.68 15.90 -6.92
CA LYS A 258 0.73 16.76 -6.18
C LYS A 258 1.35 17.46 -4.97
N GLU A 259 2.52 17.00 -4.52
CA GLU A 259 3.22 17.58 -3.38
C GLU A 259 4.07 18.77 -3.85
N SER A 260 3.89 19.93 -3.21
CA SER A 260 4.92 20.97 -3.31
C SER A 260 6.22 20.41 -2.72
N PRO A 261 7.33 20.39 -3.48
CA PRO A 261 8.60 19.82 -3.03
C PRO A 261 9.19 20.57 -1.83
N GLN A 262 8.73 21.80 -1.58
CA GLN A 262 9.17 22.58 -0.43
C GLN A 262 8.31 22.27 0.80
N GLY A 263 8.97 21.69 1.81
CA GLY A 263 8.42 21.63 3.16
C GLY A 263 8.30 23.05 3.72
N LEU A 264 7.20 23.33 4.42
CA LEU A 264 7.04 24.60 5.12
C LEU A 264 7.97 24.62 6.33
N GLN A 265 8.84 25.62 6.39
CA GLN A 265 9.71 25.86 7.55
C GLN A 265 8.96 26.72 8.56
N SER A 266 8.28 26.10 9.52
CA SER A 266 7.51 26.81 10.54
C SER A 266 7.23 25.93 11.76
N GLN A 267 6.64 26.54 12.79
CA GLN A 267 6.27 25.88 14.05
C GLN A 267 4.76 26.00 14.32
N PHE A 268 4.21 25.07 15.08
CA PHE A 268 2.85 25.18 15.61
C PHE A 268 2.80 26.17 16.80
N SER A 269 1.61 26.42 17.32
CA SER A 269 1.43 27.23 18.52
C SER A 269 2.04 26.55 19.77
N CYS A 270 2.39 27.32 20.79
CA CYS A 270 3.00 26.79 22.02
C CYS A 270 2.04 25.92 22.85
N ASP A 271 0.73 26.12 22.70
CA ASP A 271 -0.34 25.34 23.34
C ASP A 271 -0.77 24.10 22.53
N PHE A 272 -0.05 23.77 21.45
CA PHE A 272 -0.40 22.66 20.57
C PHE A 272 -0.27 21.29 21.27
N SER A 273 -1.36 20.52 21.26
CA SER A 273 -1.40 19.19 21.88
C SER A 273 -0.68 18.15 21.02
N TRP A 274 0.54 17.81 21.40
CA TRP A 274 1.27 16.66 20.87
C TRP A 274 0.89 15.38 21.62
N GLY A 275 0.23 14.44 20.94
CA GLY A 275 -0.29 13.25 21.59
C GLY A 275 0.07 11.92 20.95
N ILE A 276 -0.17 10.85 21.69
CA ILE A 276 -0.15 9.47 21.20
C ILE A 276 -1.48 8.80 21.56
N THR A 277 -2.00 8.00 20.64
CA THR A 277 -3.24 7.25 20.84
C THR A 277 -2.95 5.80 21.13
N GLU A 278 -3.63 5.26 22.12
CA GLU A 278 -3.82 3.83 22.33
C GLU A 278 -5.32 3.54 22.13
N SER A 279 -5.65 2.31 21.74
CA SER A 279 -7.05 1.90 21.57
C SER A 279 -7.68 1.63 22.94
N VAL A 280 -8.34 0.48 23.13
CA VAL A 280 -8.85 0.08 24.44
C VAL A 280 -7.68 -0.35 25.33
N LEU A 281 -7.55 0.27 26.51
CA LEU A 281 -6.61 -0.18 27.52
C LEU A 281 -7.17 -1.41 28.23
N LYS A 282 -6.39 -2.51 28.20
CA LYS A 282 -6.71 -3.70 28.98
C LYS A 282 -6.39 -3.41 30.45
N ALA A 283 -7.42 -3.36 31.28
CA ALA A 283 -7.24 -3.27 32.73
C ALA A 283 -6.74 -4.62 33.26
N GLU A 284 -5.70 -4.59 34.10
CA GLU A 284 -5.26 -5.77 34.86
C GLU A 284 -6.12 -5.92 36.11
N LEU A 285 -6.60 -7.14 36.33
CA LEU A 285 -7.50 -7.51 37.42
C LEU A 285 -6.85 -7.62 38.78
N VAL A 286 -5.65 -8.16 38.77
CA VAL A 286 -4.93 -8.58 39.96
C VAL A 286 -3.66 -7.76 40.02
N ALA A 287 -3.52 -7.06 41.13
CA ALA A 287 -2.26 -6.43 41.49
C ALA A 287 -1.14 -7.50 41.39
N SER A 288 -0.15 -7.25 40.55
CA SER A 288 0.88 -8.23 40.19
C SER A 288 1.91 -8.44 41.30
N SER A 289 1.73 -7.85 42.49
CA SER A 289 2.62 -7.96 43.63
C SER A 289 2.12 -9.03 44.60
N PRO A 290 2.70 -10.26 44.61
CA PRO A 290 2.27 -11.33 45.51
C PRO A 290 2.44 -10.93 46.97
N GLN A 291 3.45 -10.12 47.28
CA GLN A 291 3.77 -9.62 48.62
C GLN A 291 2.59 -8.91 49.31
N PHE A 292 1.64 -8.38 48.55
CA PHE A 292 0.50 -7.62 49.09
C PHE A 292 -0.85 -8.20 48.67
N CYS A 293 -0.88 -9.23 47.83
CA CYS A 293 -2.11 -9.84 47.30
C CYS A 293 -2.33 -11.25 47.80
N ASP A 294 -1.27 -11.97 48.17
CA ASP A 294 -1.37 -13.31 48.74
C ASP A 294 -1.73 -13.23 50.23
N PRO A 295 -2.93 -13.69 50.64
CA PRO A 295 -3.31 -13.67 52.05
C PRO A 295 -2.71 -14.83 52.85
N ASN A 296 -1.99 -15.76 52.21
CA ASN A 296 -1.50 -16.96 52.88
C ASN A 296 -0.18 -16.72 53.63
N LEU A 297 -0.03 -17.36 54.78
CA LEU A 297 1.23 -17.37 55.53
C LEU A 297 2.09 -18.56 55.12
N TYR A 298 3.38 -18.33 54.91
CA TYR A 298 4.36 -19.35 54.56
C TYR A 298 5.49 -19.39 55.58
N ILE A 299 5.98 -20.59 55.89
CA ILE A 299 7.21 -20.81 56.64
C ILE A 299 8.32 -21.06 55.62
N TRP A 300 9.35 -20.21 55.64
CA TRP A 300 10.51 -20.36 54.78
C TRP A 300 11.58 -21.21 55.45
N ASN A 301 11.90 -22.36 54.88
CA ASN A 301 12.90 -23.27 55.41
C ASN A 301 14.30 -22.91 54.88
N VAL A 302 14.87 -21.83 55.43
CA VAL A 302 16.14 -21.22 54.97
C VAL A 302 17.33 -22.18 55.10
N THR A 303 17.37 -22.96 56.17
CA THR A 303 18.48 -23.87 56.50
C THR A 303 18.33 -25.27 55.92
N GLY A 304 17.18 -25.57 55.29
CA GLY A 304 16.85 -26.89 54.75
C GLY A 304 16.71 -26.89 53.23
N ASP A 305 15.49 -27.16 52.74
CA ASP A 305 15.18 -27.29 51.30
C ASP A 305 15.05 -25.94 50.56
N GLY A 306 15.07 -24.82 51.29
CA GLY A 306 14.92 -23.48 50.73
C GLY A 306 13.50 -23.15 50.27
N LEU A 307 12.51 -24.01 50.54
CA LEU A 307 11.14 -23.87 50.06
C LEU A 307 10.22 -23.13 51.03
N LEU A 308 9.11 -22.60 50.49
CA LEU A 308 8.03 -21.96 51.23
C LEU A 308 6.90 -22.96 51.50
N HIS A 309 6.67 -23.29 52.77
CA HIS A 309 5.62 -24.21 53.20
C HIS A 309 4.41 -23.44 53.71
N GLN A 310 3.25 -23.58 53.06
CA GLN A 310 2.03 -22.86 53.44
C GLN A 310 1.47 -23.36 54.78
N VAL A 311 1.20 -22.43 55.71
CA VAL A 311 0.53 -22.74 56.98
C VAL A 311 -0.98 -22.85 56.72
N LYS A 312 -1.51 -24.07 56.87
CA LYS A 312 -2.95 -24.32 56.68
C LYS A 312 -3.77 -23.65 57.78
N GLY A 313 -4.83 -22.95 57.40
CA GLY A 313 -5.81 -22.34 58.31
C GLY A 313 -5.53 -20.90 58.73
N VAL A 314 -4.39 -20.29 58.36
CA VAL A 314 -4.06 -18.90 58.70
C VAL A 314 -4.17 -18.00 57.46
N LYS A 315 -4.94 -16.91 57.56
CA LYS A 315 -5.02 -15.85 56.54
C LYS A 315 -4.64 -14.50 57.14
N LEU A 316 -3.74 -13.80 56.48
CA LEU A 316 -3.29 -12.45 56.84
C LEU A 316 -4.19 -11.39 56.19
N LYS A 317 -4.28 -10.23 56.84
CA LYS A 317 -4.98 -9.05 56.29
C LYS A 317 -4.06 -8.35 55.29
N THR A 318 -4.49 -8.25 54.03
CA THR A 318 -3.77 -7.54 52.97
C THR A 318 -4.14 -6.05 52.93
N ARG A 319 -3.25 -5.22 52.38
CA ARG A 319 -3.53 -3.79 52.14
C ARG A 319 -4.35 -3.61 50.85
N PRO A 320 -5.10 -2.50 50.69
CA PRO A 320 -5.72 -2.16 49.42
C PRO A 320 -4.67 -2.03 48.30
N ALA A 321 -5.07 -2.41 47.08
CA ALA A 321 -4.24 -2.24 45.88
C ALA A 321 -3.97 -0.76 45.60
N GLN A 322 -2.74 -0.46 45.18
CA GLN A 322 -2.24 0.85 44.78
C GLN A 322 -1.91 0.85 43.29
N CYS A 323 -1.80 2.04 42.68
CA CYS A 323 -1.57 2.17 41.23
C CYS A 323 -0.26 1.48 40.77
N THR A 324 0.76 1.45 41.64
CA THR A 324 2.06 0.79 41.38
C THR A 324 1.98 -0.73 41.35
N ASP A 325 0.91 -1.32 41.90
CA ASP A 325 0.74 -2.77 41.93
C ASP A 325 0.33 -3.33 40.55
N PHE A 326 -0.03 -2.48 39.58
CA PHE A 326 -0.40 -2.86 38.23
C PHE A 326 0.78 -2.68 37.26
N VAL A 327 1.41 -3.80 36.86
CA VAL A 327 2.62 -3.81 36.03
C VAL A 327 2.34 -3.24 34.63
N SER A 328 1.14 -3.41 34.11
CA SER A 328 0.71 -2.80 32.83
C SER A 328 0.81 -1.27 32.83
N ILE A 329 0.45 -0.60 33.92
CA ILE A 329 0.53 0.86 34.05
C ILE A 329 1.99 1.29 34.01
N LYS A 330 2.85 0.61 34.78
CA LYS A 330 4.30 0.90 34.78
C LYS A 330 4.89 0.76 33.37
N LYS A 331 4.60 -0.33 32.67
CA LYS A 331 5.07 -0.55 31.28
C LYS A 331 4.58 0.53 30.31
N GLN A 332 3.37 1.06 30.49
CA GLN A 332 2.87 2.16 29.67
C GLN A 332 3.59 3.47 29.99
N LEU A 333 3.79 3.79 31.28
CA LEU A 333 4.53 4.97 31.71
C LEU A 333 5.98 4.94 31.20
N ASP A 334 6.66 3.79 31.28
CA ASP A 334 8.03 3.61 30.77
C ASP A 334 8.12 3.88 29.25
N ARG A 335 7.04 3.64 28.48
CA ARG A 335 6.98 3.94 27.04
C ARG A 335 6.63 5.41 26.79
N LEU A 336 5.70 5.95 27.57
CA LEU A 336 5.31 7.35 27.48
C LEU A 336 6.46 8.28 27.87
N GLU A 337 7.28 7.93 28.86
CA GLU A 337 8.47 8.70 29.25
C GLU A 337 9.52 8.77 28.14
N LYS A 338 9.62 7.70 27.33
CA LYS A 338 10.47 7.68 26.14
C LYS A 338 9.92 8.56 25.01
N LEU A 339 8.66 9.01 25.11
CA LEU A 339 8.04 9.95 24.18
C LEU A 339 7.94 11.34 24.83
N LYS A 340 8.20 12.40 24.06
CA LYS A 340 8.04 13.78 24.53
C LYS A 340 6.59 14.28 24.40
N VAL A 341 5.62 13.37 24.40
CA VAL A 341 4.20 13.71 24.22
C VAL A 341 3.66 14.47 25.42
N THR A 342 2.73 15.37 25.18
CA THR A 342 2.03 16.15 26.21
C THR A 342 0.67 15.56 26.56
N HIS A 343 0.07 14.78 25.65
CA HIS A 343 -1.25 14.20 25.81
C HIS A 343 -1.25 12.69 25.50
N TYR A 344 -2.00 11.92 26.29
CA TYR A 344 -2.22 10.50 26.05
C TYR A 344 -3.71 10.23 25.85
N ARG A 345 -4.08 9.67 24.70
CA ARG A 345 -5.47 9.29 24.38
C ARG A 345 -5.61 7.78 24.49
N PHE A 346 -6.61 7.32 25.23
CA PHE A 346 -6.99 5.91 25.31
C PHE A 346 -8.52 5.77 25.37
N ALA A 347 -9.02 4.56 25.12
CA ALA A 347 -10.43 4.23 25.26
C ALA A 347 -10.67 3.31 26.46
N LEU A 348 -11.83 3.49 27.08
CA LEU A 348 -12.39 2.58 28.08
C LEU A 348 -13.31 1.59 27.38
N ASP A 349 -13.44 0.41 27.97
CA ASP A 349 -14.34 -0.62 27.46
C ASP A 349 -15.66 -0.61 28.26
N TRP A 350 -16.75 -0.24 27.58
CA TRP A 350 -18.05 -0.03 28.23
C TRP A 350 -18.61 -1.35 28.77
N SER A 351 -18.58 -2.43 27.99
CA SER A 351 -19.13 -3.73 28.42
C SER A 351 -18.46 -4.27 29.68
N LEU A 352 -17.24 -3.81 29.99
CA LEU A 352 -16.52 -4.24 31.17
C LEU A 352 -16.83 -3.37 32.39
N ILE A 353 -17.20 -2.10 32.18
CA ILE A 353 -17.57 -1.17 33.24
C ILE A 353 -19.01 -1.43 33.67
N LEU A 354 -19.91 -1.67 32.70
CA LEU A 354 -21.33 -1.96 32.91
C LEU A 354 -21.71 -3.27 32.21
N PRO A 355 -21.39 -4.44 32.79
CA PRO A 355 -21.67 -5.74 32.18
C PRO A 355 -23.15 -5.97 31.86
N ASN A 356 -24.04 -5.43 32.69
CA ASN A 356 -25.49 -5.57 32.54
C ASN A 356 -26.13 -4.40 31.76
N GLY A 357 -25.34 -3.43 31.30
CA GLY A 357 -25.84 -2.23 30.63
C GLY A 357 -26.55 -1.23 31.56
N ASP A 358 -26.67 -1.53 32.85
CA ASP A 358 -27.26 -0.66 33.87
C ASP A 358 -26.29 -0.40 35.05
N LEU A 359 -26.64 0.56 35.90
CA LEU A 359 -25.84 0.93 37.07
C LEU A 359 -26.01 -0.04 38.26
N SER A 360 -26.81 -1.10 38.12
CA SER A 360 -27.10 -2.03 39.22
C SER A 360 -25.88 -2.88 39.60
N ALA A 361 -25.07 -3.23 38.60
CA ALA A 361 -23.86 -4.02 38.73
C ALA A 361 -22.67 -3.31 38.07
N ILE A 362 -22.19 -2.24 38.71
CA ILE A 362 -20.96 -1.55 38.27
C ILE A 362 -19.76 -2.41 38.60
N ASN A 363 -19.01 -2.80 37.57
CA ASN A 363 -17.77 -3.49 37.79
C ASN A 363 -16.68 -2.49 38.25
N ARG A 364 -16.37 -2.53 39.55
CA ARG A 364 -15.29 -1.72 40.14
C ARG A 364 -13.89 -2.25 39.79
N PHE A 365 -13.80 -3.43 39.17
CA PHE A 365 -12.58 -4.08 38.72
C PHE A 365 -12.75 -4.59 37.29
N VAL A 366 -12.53 -3.71 36.32
CA VAL A 366 -12.79 -3.90 34.87
C VAL A 366 -12.12 -5.20 34.32
N ILE A 367 -12.89 -6.10 33.69
CA ILE A 367 -12.44 -7.39 33.06
C ILE A 367 -13.05 -7.53 31.69
N HIS A 368 -12.33 -8.13 30.73
CA HIS A 368 -12.80 -8.55 29.42
C HIS A 368 -13.00 -10.07 29.29
N GLU A 369 -14.10 -10.48 28.64
CA GLU A 369 -14.27 -11.77 27.96
C GLU A 369 -14.65 -11.50 26.48
N LEU A 370 -14.06 -12.23 25.53
CA LEU A 370 -14.24 -11.99 24.10
C LEU A 370 -15.62 -12.49 23.66
N GLN A 371 -16.50 -11.61 23.17
CA GLN A 371 -17.55 -11.99 22.24
C GLN A 371 -17.19 -11.55 20.82
N ASN A 372 -17.22 -12.51 19.91
CA ASN A 372 -16.95 -12.34 18.49
C ASN A 372 -18.04 -11.50 17.82
N GLY A 373 -17.63 -10.64 16.89
CA GLY A 373 -18.42 -10.39 15.68
C GLY A 373 -19.11 -9.03 15.57
N SER A 374 -18.33 -7.97 15.36
CA SER A 374 -18.57 -7.00 14.27
C SER A 374 -17.29 -6.18 14.07
N GLN A 375 -16.83 -6.06 12.82
CA GLN A 375 -15.72 -5.18 12.47
C GLN A 375 -16.33 -3.95 11.79
N TYR A 376 -15.91 -2.75 12.23
CA TYR A 376 -16.32 -1.45 11.64
C TYR A 376 -16.09 -1.38 10.11
N GLU A 377 -15.25 -2.27 9.58
CA GLU A 377 -14.88 -2.36 8.17
C GLU A 377 -16.04 -2.87 7.30
N PHE A 378 -17.01 -3.59 7.87
CA PHE A 378 -18.16 -4.14 7.14
C PHE A 378 -19.34 -3.17 7.00
N ASP A 379 -19.40 -2.07 7.76
CA ASP A 379 -20.49 -1.06 7.71
C ASP A 379 -20.28 0.02 6.63
N ARG A 380 -19.25 -0.12 5.80
CA ARG A 380 -18.92 0.85 4.75
C ARG A 380 -19.35 0.25 3.41
N ASP A 381 -20.59 0.53 3.00
CA ASP A 381 -21.15 0.17 1.68
C ASP A 381 -20.45 0.91 0.51
N VAL A 382 -19.12 0.86 0.45
CA VAL A 382 -18.29 1.59 -0.54
C VAL A 382 -17.18 0.68 -1.05
N GLN A 383 -17.10 0.52 -2.38
CA GLN A 383 -15.96 -0.11 -3.03
C GLN A 383 -14.78 0.87 -3.10
N PHE A 384 -13.67 0.55 -2.43
CA PHE A 384 -12.45 1.36 -2.49
C PHE A 384 -11.64 1.06 -3.75
N LEU A 385 -11.58 2.02 -4.67
CA LEU A 385 -10.56 2.08 -5.72
C LEU A 385 -9.37 2.90 -5.20
N GLN A 386 -8.26 2.23 -4.96
CA GLN A 386 -7.03 2.86 -4.48
C GLN A 386 -6.13 3.26 -5.64
N ASP A 387 -5.49 4.43 -5.57
CA ASP A 387 -4.43 4.79 -6.51
C ASP A 387 -3.15 4.01 -6.20
N ILE A 388 -2.85 3.00 -7.03
CA ILE A 388 -1.66 2.15 -6.95
C ILE A 388 -0.33 2.85 -7.21
N THR A 389 -0.36 4.10 -7.67
CA THR A 389 0.86 4.90 -7.81
C THR A 389 1.30 5.51 -6.49
N CYS A 390 0.40 5.59 -5.51
CA CYS A 390 0.73 6.03 -4.16
C CYS A 390 1.55 4.95 -3.43
N LEU A 391 2.51 5.38 -2.62
CA LEU A 391 3.15 4.51 -1.65
C LEU A 391 2.08 3.91 -0.73
N SER A 392 2.17 2.61 -0.43
CA SER A 392 1.18 1.92 0.40
C SER A 392 1.84 1.08 1.49
N SER A 393 1.11 0.87 2.58
CA SER A 393 1.52 -0.02 3.66
C SER A 393 1.32 -1.51 3.33
N PRO A 394 1.85 -2.43 4.15
CA PRO A 394 1.55 -3.86 4.10
C PRO A 394 0.05 -4.19 4.09
N SER A 395 -0.75 -3.47 4.89
CA SER A 395 -2.21 -3.55 4.89
C SER A 395 -2.88 -2.80 3.74
N ARG A 396 -2.11 -2.38 2.72
CA ARG A 396 -2.56 -1.63 1.54
C ARG A 396 -3.18 -0.27 1.87
N LEU A 397 -2.83 0.36 2.99
CA LEU A 397 -3.26 1.74 3.24
C LEU A 397 -2.45 2.71 2.39
N ALA A 398 -3.13 3.59 1.64
CA ALA A 398 -2.48 4.58 0.78
C ALA A 398 -1.85 5.70 1.61
N VAL A 399 -0.59 6.04 1.33
CA VAL A 399 0.09 7.22 1.86
C VAL A 399 -0.22 8.41 0.96
N VAL A 400 -1.16 9.25 1.40
CA VAL A 400 -1.66 10.42 0.66
C VAL A 400 -1.60 11.66 1.56
N PRO A 401 -0.40 12.24 1.78
CA PRO A 401 -0.21 13.30 2.76
C PRO A 401 -1.10 14.52 2.52
N TRP A 402 -1.21 14.98 1.27
CA TRP A 402 -2.06 16.13 0.91
C TRP A 402 -3.56 15.88 1.17
N GLY A 403 -3.96 14.61 1.32
CA GLY A 403 -5.33 14.22 1.64
C GLY A 403 -5.79 14.81 2.98
N ILE A 404 -4.93 14.79 4.02
CA ILE A 404 -5.29 15.34 5.33
C ILE A 404 -5.56 16.84 5.26
N ARG A 405 -4.75 17.58 4.48
CA ARG A 405 -4.94 19.02 4.26
C ARG A 405 -6.25 19.31 3.54
N LYS A 406 -6.60 18.53 2.52
CA LYS A 406 -7.91 18.67 1.84
C LYS A 406 -9.08 18.39 2.77
N VAL A 407 -8.99 17.37 3.64
CA VAL A 407 -10.02 17.09 4.64
C VAL A 407 -10.16 18.27 5.62
N LEU A 408 -9.05 18.82 6.10
CA LEU A 408 -9.05 19.98 6.99
C LEU A 408 -9.66 21.24 6.33
N GLN A 409 -9.33 21.50 5.06
CA GLN A 409 -9.95 22.57 4.27
C GLN A 409 -11.45 22.34 4.08
N TRP A 410 -11.84 21.09 3.81
CA TRP A 410 -13.25 20.71 3.69
C TRP A 410 -14.00 20.90 5.01
N ILE A 411 -13.44 20.49 6.15
CA ILE A 411 -14.05 20.71 7.48
C ILE A 411 -14.28 22.21 7.70
N LYS A 412 -13.24 23.04 7.49
CA LYS A 412 -13.36 24.49 7.64
C LYS A 412 -14.42 25.09 6.72
N LYS A 413 -14.48 24.63 5.46
CA LYS A 413 -15.45 25.10 4.47
C LYS A 413 -16.90 24.79 4.86
N ASN A 414 -17.15 23.61 5.42
CA ASN A 414 -18.52 23.12 5.68
C ASN A 414 -19.02 23.42 7.10
N TYR A 415 -18.12 23.49 8.08
CA TYR A 415 -18.48 23.66 9.50
C TYR A 415 -17.96 24.97 10.12
N GLY A 416 -17.29 25.81 9.32
CA GLY A 416 -16.72 27.07 9.78
C GLY A 416 -15.39 26.89 10.53
N ASP A 417 -14.98 27.95 11.21
CA ASP A 417 -13.65 28.04 11.84
C ASP A 417 -13.64 27.51 13.28
N ILE A 418 -13.87 26.20 13.40
CA ILE A 418 -13.88 25.44 14.65
C ILE A 418 -12.48 24.94 15.03
N ASP A 419 -12.26 24.68 16.33
CA ASP A 419 -11.05 24.00 16.80
C ASP A 419 -11.06 22.53 16.37
N VAL A 420 -9.98 22.08 15.71
CA VAL A 420 -9.83 20.73 15.16
C VAL A 420 -8.69 19.99 15.84
N TYR A 421 -8.98 18.78 16.32
CA TYR A 421 -7.99 17.83 16.85
C TYR A 421 -7.89 16.62 15.94
N ILE A 422 -6.67 16.31 15.50
CA ILE A 422 -6.39 15.08 14.75
C ILE A 422 -6.17 13.99 15.79
N THR A 423 -7.24 13.28 16.15
CA THR A 423 -7.24 12.39 17.32
C THR A 423 -6.63 11.01 17.08
N ALA A 424 -6.38 10.61 15.82
CA ALA A 424 -5.61 9.43 15.46
C ALA A 424 -5.10 9.55 14.01
N ASN A 425 -3.78 9.49 13.82
CA ASN A 425 -3.18 9.43 12.48
C ASN A 425 -1.91 8.57 12.50
N GLY A 426 -1.83 7.58 11.62
CA GLY A 426 -0.74 6.61 11.61
C GLY A 426 -0.83 5.60 10.46
N ILE A 427 0.20 4.79 10.34
CA ILE A 427 0.36 3.79 9.28
C ILE A 427 0.99 2.52 9.85
N ASP A 428 0.62 1.36 9.31
CA ASP A 428 1.28 0.11 9.62
C ASP A 428 2.61 -0.01 8.87
N ASP A 429 3.61 -0.60 9.52
CA ASP A 429 4.94 -0.82 8.96
C ASP A 429 5.43 -2.23 9.32
N GLN A 430 5.94 -2.98 8.34
CA GLN A 430 6.46 -4.34 8.57
C GLN A 430 7.74 -4.34 9.42
N SER A 431 8.48 -3.23 9.47
CA SER A 431 9.75 -3.14 10.19
C SER A 431 9.59 -3.25 11.71
N LEU A 432 10.52 -4.00 12.33
CA LEU A 432 10.59 -4.19 13.78
C LEU A 432 11.44 -3.11 14.48
N ASP A 433 12.26 -2.36 13.74
CA ASP A 433 13.22 -1.42 14.31
C ASP A 433 13.27 -0.10 13.51
N ASN A 434 13.79 -0.15 12.28
CA ASN A 434 13.85 1.01 11.38
C ASN A 434 12.57 1.10 10.53
N ASP A 435 11.55 1.77 11.05
CA ASP A 435 10.24 1.96 10.41
C ASP A 435 10.23 3.15 9.44
N GLU A 436 10.90 2.99 8.30
CA GLU A 436 11.09 4.03 7.28
C GLU A 436 9.76 4.56 6.73
N LEU A 437 8.78 3.69 6.48
CA LEU A 437 7.47 4.09 5.94
C LEU A 437 6.75 4.97 6.94
N ARG A 438 6.79 4.61 8.23
CA ARG A 438 6.19 5.42 9.28
C ARG A 438 6.88 6.77 9.46
N ASN A 439 8.21 6.80 9.43
CA ASN A 439 8.97 8.05 9.49
C ASN A 439 8.62 8.98 8.32
N TYR A 440 8.55 8.43 7.10
CA TYR A 440 8.09 9.15 5.92
C TYR A 440 6.66 9.67 6.08
N TYR A 441 5.75 8.80 6.52
CA TYR A 441 4.34 9.14 6.76
C TYR A 441 4.19 10.29 7.76
N LEU A 442 4.77 10.15 8.96
CA LEU A 442 4.71 11.18 10.01
C LEU A 442 5.25 12.51 9.50
N ARG A 443 6.41 12.50 8.84
CA ARG A 443 7.02 13.71 8.29
C ARG A 443 6.11 14.41 7.29
N LYS A 444 5.56 13.67 6.33
CA LYS A 444 4.76 14.25 5.25
C LYS A 444 3.38 14.69 5.73
N TYR A 445 2.69 13.89 6.54
CA TYR A 445 1.37 14.25 7.06
C TYR A 445 1.45 15.46 7.99
N THR A 446 2.43 15.52 8.90
CA THR A 446 2.60 16.67 9.80
C THR A 446 3.02 17.94 9.05
N GLN A 447 3.77 17.84 7.95
CA GLN A 447 4.03 18.95 7.03
C GLN A 447 2.74 19.50 6.40
N GLU A 448 1.85 18.63 5.93
CA GLU A 448 0.57 19.05 5.34
C GLU A 448 -0.40 19.63 6.39
N VAL A 449 -0.37 19.12 7.62
CA VAL A 449 -1.06 19.72 8.79
C VAL A 449 -0.50 21.11 9.09
N LEU A 450 0.83 21.29 9.07
CA LEU A 450 1.47 22.59 9.28
C LEU A 450 1.11 23.59 8.18
N LYS A 451 1.00 23.14 6.92
CA LYS A 451 0.50 23.96 5.80
C LYS A 451 -0.97 24.35 6.00
N ALA A 452 -1.82 23.42 6.45
CA ALA A 452 -3.22 23.73 6.76
C ALA A 452 -3.34 24.78 7.88
N TYR A 453 -2.48 24.70 8.90
CA TYR A 453 -2.42 25.68 9.99
C TYR A 453 -1.95 27.06 9.51
N HIS A 454 -0.81 27.14 8.81
CA HIS A 454 -0.21 28.44 8.44
C HIS A 454 -0.75 29.07 7.16
N ILE A 455 -0.98 28.26 6.12
CA ILE A 455 -1.39 28.73 4.79
C ILE A 455 -2.91 28.83 4.73
N ASP A 456 -3.61 27.78 5.12
CA ASP A 456 -5.07 27.71 5.00
C ASP A 456 -5.81 28.28 6.23
N LYS A 457 -5.04 28.66 7.26
CA LYS A 457 -5.52 29.24 8.52
C LYS A 457 -6.57 28.36 9.22
N VAL A 458 -6.41 27.04 9.20
CA VAL A 458 -7.29 26.11 9.92
C VAL A 458 -6.88 26.10 11.40
N LYS A 459 -7.84 26.22 12.34
CA LYS A 459 -7.61 26.18 13.78
C LYS A 459 -7.32 24.77 14.30
N ILE A 460 -6.11 24.28 14.00
CA ILE A 460 -5.65 22.96 14.44
C ILE A 460 -5.02 23.08 15.82
N ARG A 461 -5.53 22.32 16.79
CA ARG A 461 -5.11 22.39 18.20
C ARG A 461 -4.26 21.21 18.66
N GLY A 462 -4.32 20.09 17.97
CA GLY A 462 -3.53 18.92 18.35
C GLY A 462 -3.40 17.84 17.29
N TYR A 463 -2.35 17.04 17.45
CA TYR A 463 -2.03 15.90 16.61
C TYR A 463 -1.69 14.68 17.47
N TYR A 464 -2.43 13.60 17.28
CA TYR A 464 -2.28 12.36 18.01
C TYR A 464 -1.85 11.25 17.06
N ALA A 465 -0.63 10.76 17.25
CA ALA A 465 -0.09 9.67 16.43
C ALA A 465 -0.73 8.33 16.84
N PHE A 466 -1.08 7.49 15.86
CA PHE A 466 -1.64 6.16 16.07
C PHE A 466 -0.58 5.10 15.72
N LYS A 467 -0.16 4.20 16.63
CA LYS A 467 -0.56 4.05 18.04
C LYS A 467 0.66 3.79 18.96
N LEU A 468 0.48 3.79 20.28
CA LEU A 468 1.58 3.58 21.22
C LEU A 468 2.23 2.19 21.05
N THR A 469 1.47 1.10 21.19
CA THR A 469 2.05 -0.26 21.21
C THR A 469 1.44 -1.20 20.18
N GLU A 470 2.24 -2.13 19.65
CA GLU A 470 1.79 -3.22 18.77
C GLU A 470 1.20 -4.39 19.55
N GLU A 471 0.23 -5.07 18.93
CA GLU A 471 -0.29 -6.36 19.38
C GLU A 471 0.24 -7.47 18.45
N LYS A 472 0.68 -8.61 19.01
CA LYS A 472 1.40 -9.68 18.27
C LYS A 472 0.66 -10.22 17.02
N LEU A 473 -0.66 -10.13 16.97
CA LEU A 473 -1.51 -10.68 15.90
C LEU A 473 -2.24 -9.60 15.07
N LYS A 474 -1.92 -8.32 15.26
CA LYS A 474 -2.54 -7.21 14.52
C LYS A 474 -1.51 -6.51 13.61
N PRO A 475 -1.97 -5.74 12.60
CA PRO A 475 -1.07 -4.91 11.82
C PRO A 475 -0.25 -3.97 12.71
N ARG A 476 1.00 -3.75 12.30
CA ARG A 476 2.06 -3.14 13.10
C ARG A 476 2.01 -1.61 13.08
N PHE A 477 1.05 -1.05 13.80
CA PHE A 477 0.84 0.41 13.93
C PHE A 477 1.60 1.06 15.11
N GLY A 478 2.30 0.29 15.94
CA GLY A 478 2.81 0.78 17.23
C GLY A 478 4.22 1.34 17.16
N PHE A 479 4.48 2.45 17.85
CA PHE A 479 5.83 3.05 17.98
C PHE A 479 6.77 2.16 18.81
N PHE A 480 6.17 1.30 19.63
CA PHE A 480 6.86 0.27 20.39
C PHE A 480 6.41 -1.11 19.92
N THR A 481 7.37 -2.02 19.81
CA THR A 481 7.11 -3.44 19.57
C THR A 481 6.39 -4.07 20.77
N SER A 482 5.88 -5.30 20.59
CA SER A 482 5.18 -6.01 21.67
C SER A 482 6.05 -6.30 22.91
N ASP A 483 7.37 -6.36 22.73
CA ASP A 483 8.41 -6.49 23.76
C ASP A 483 8.87 -5.13 24.33
N SER A 484 8.22 -4.02 23.96
CA SER A 484 8.50 -2.66 24.44
C SER A 484 9.80 -2.04 23.93
N LYS A 485 10.35 -2.55 22.81
CA LYS A 485 11.47 -1.91 22.12
C LYS A 485 10.97 -0.69 21.34
N ALA A 486 11.66 0.43 21.48
CA ALA A 486 11.36 1.66 20.74
C ALA A 486 11.84 1.54 19.28
N LYS A 487 11.01 1.98 18.33
CA LYS A 487 11.37 2.06 16.90
C LYS A 487 12.00 3.41 16.55
N ALA A 488 12.60 3.51 15.37
CA ALA A 488 13.23 4.76 14.87
C ALA A 488 12.26 5.96 14.86
N SER A 489 10.98 5.72 14.56
CA SER A 489 9.93 6.74 14.59
C SER A 489 9.74 7.45 15.94
N VAL A 490 10.10 6.82 17.06
CA VAL A 490 10.08 7.45 18.39
C VAL A 490 11.04 8.65 18.42
N GLN A 491 12.25 8.46 17.89
CA GLN A 491 13.25 9.54 17.84
C GLN A 491 12.80 10.68 16.93
N PHE A 492 12.27 10.35 15.74
CA PHE A 492 11.75 11.36 14.82
C PHE A 492 10.58 12.14 15.43
N TYR A 493 9.62 11.46 16.05
CA TYR A 493 8.46 12.13 16.65
C TYR A 493 8.87 13.00 17.84
N ASN A 494 9.81 12.53 18.68
CA ASN A 494 10.38 13.35 19.75
C ASN A 494 11.09 14.60 19.24
N HIS A 495 11.80 14.50 18.11
CA HIS A 495 12.45 15.64 17.47
C HIS A 495 11.43 16.65 16.96
N LEU A 496 10.37 16.17 16.30
CA LEU A 496 9.26 16.99 15.83
C LEU A 496 8.58 17.75 16.98
N ILE A 497 8.29 17.05 18.08
CA ILE A 497 7.66 17.64 19.26
C ILE A 497 8.58 18.66 19.92
N SER A 498 9.87 18.33 20.09
CA SER A 498 10.86 19.23 20.72
C SER A 498 11.04 20.53 19.94
N ARG A 499 10.94 20.47 18.62
CA ARG A 499 11.03 21.63 17.73
C ARG A 499 9.69 22.31 17.48
N ASN A 500 8.61 21.78 18.03
CA ASN A 500 7.23 22.18 17.79
C ASN A 500 6.89 22.34 16.30
N GLY A 501 7.36 21.41 15.45
CA GLY A 501 7.24 21.49 13.99
C GLY A 501 8.59 21.44 13.26
N PHE A 502 8.74 22.23 12.20
CA PHE A 502 9.87 22.17 11.27
C PHE A 502 10.56 23.54 11.11
N PRO A 503 11.21 24.08 12.16
CA PRO A 503 11.92 25.35 12.08
C PRO A 503 13.16 25.27 11.17
N ALA A 504 13.61 26.42 10.64
CA ALA A 504 14.85 26.54 9.89
C ALA A 504 16.08 26.31 10.78
N GLU A 505 17.15 25.70 10.26
CA GLU A 505 18.34 25.31 11.05
C GLU A 505 19.13 26.50 11.63
N TYR A 506 18.96 27.71 11.10
CA TYR A 506 19.67 28.93 11.53
C TYR A 506 18.81 29.92 12.32
N SER A 507 17.60 29.57 12.75
CA SER A 507 16.84 30.46 13.64
C SER A 507 17.45 30.41 15.04
N THR A 508 18.37 31.35 15.33
CA THR A 508 18.82 31.67 16.68
C THR A 508 17.62 31.79 17.61
N PHE A 509 17.63 31.03 18.69
CA PHE A 509 16.62 31.03 19.75
C PHE A 509 16.35 32.46 20.23
N SER A 510 15.27 33.06 19.74
CA SER A 510 14.57 34.14 20.43
C SER A 510 13.49 33.46 21.26
N TYR A 511 13.81 33.13 22.51
CA TYR A 511 12.81 32.74 23.50
C TYR A 511 11.95 33.98 23.81
N LYS A 512 11.00 34.32 22.93
CA LYS A 512 9.88 35.15 23.33
C LYS A 512 8.98 34.25 24.16
N SER A 513 9.26 34.18 25.45
CA SER A 513 8.28 33.72 26.43
C SER A 513 7.12 34.71 26.44
N SER A 514 6.23 34.64 25.46
CA SER A 514 4.89 35.18 25.63
C SER A 514 4.20 34.23 26.62
N LYS A 515 4.38 34.49 27.92
CA LYS A 515 3.41 34.02 28.92
C LYS A 515 2.03 34.48 28.41
N PRO A 516 1.05 33.59 28.23
CA PRO A 516 -0.29 34.04 27.93
C PRO A 516 -0.72 35.00 29.04
N SER A 517 -1.28 36.15 28.65
CA SER A 517 -1.89 37.09 29.58
C SER A 517 -2.89 36.31 30.43
N SER A 518 -2.59 36.23 31.71
CA SER A 518 -3.39 35.58 32.74
C SER A 518 -4.76 36.25 32.82
N GLN A 519 -5.73 35.74 32.05
CA GLN A 519 -7.15 36.00 32.32
C GLN A 519 -8.14 34.98 31.75
N TRP A 520 -7.70 33.98 30.99
CA TRP A 520 -8.57 32.86 30.59
C TRP A 520 -7.84 31.51 30.76
N GLU A 521 -8.47 30.62 31.54
CA GLU A 521 -8.12 29.22 31.82
C GLU A 521 -6.81 28.90 32.58
N ALA A 522 -6.63 29.51 33.75
CA ALA A 522 -5.69 29.02 34.77
C ALA A 522 -6.10 27.67 35.43
N LYS A 523 -7.08 26.93 34.89
CA LYS A 523 -7.62 25.71 35.50
C LYS A 523 -6.98 24.39 35.03
N TYR A 524 -6.20 24.37 33.95
CA TYR A 524 -5.70 23.11 33.35
C TYR A 524 -4.18 22.90 33.39
N ILE A 525 -3.39 23.82 33.96
CA ILE A 525 -1.93 23.84 33.76
C ILE A 525 -1.14 22.85 34.65
N HIS A 526 -1.70 22.23 35.69
CA HIS A 526 -0.97 21.25 36.50
C HIS A 526 -1.84 20.07 36.94
N GLN A 527 -1.86 18.97 36.17
CA GLN A 527 -2.32 17.67 36.68
C GLN A 527 -1.82 16.45 35.85
N ALA A 528 -0.51 16.36 35.60
CA ALA A 528 0.06 15.20 34.89
C ALA A 528 0.48 14.03 35.79
N HIS A 529 0.40 14.14 37.13
CA HIS A 529 0.87 13.09 38.05
C HIS A 529 -0.24 12.27 38.75
N LEU A 530 -1.53 12.47 38.43
CA LEU A 530 -2.61 11.84 39.20
C LEU A 530 -3.80 11.27 38.42
N MET A 531 -3.75 11.16 37.08
CA MET A 531 -4.97 10.84 36.32
C MET A 531 -5.28 9.35 36.07
N ALA A 532 -4.35 8.41 36.25
CA ALA A 532 -4.64 7.00 35.98
C ALA A 532 -5.56 6.35 37.04
N CYS A 533 -5.48 6.79 38.31
CA CYS A 533 -6.32 6.26 39.40
C CYS A 533 -7.56 7.12 39.71
N VAL A 534 -7.62 8.36 39.22
CA VAL A 534 -8.76 9.26 39.46
C VAL A 534 -9.86 9.08 38.40
N ALA A 535 -9.53 8.64 37.18
CA ALA A 535 -10.53 8.48 36.10
C ALA A 535 -11.64 7.46 36.44
N THR A 536 -11.34 6.38 37.15
CA THR A 536 -12.34 5.39 37.62
C THR A 536 -13.21 5.92 38.77
N LYS A 537 -12.68 6.81 39.61
CA LYS A 537 -13.44 7.44 40.70
C LYS A 537 -14.30 8.60 40.20
N ALA A 538 -13.81 9.37 39.22
CA ALA A 538 -14.51 10.49 38.61
C ALA A 538 -15.63 10.04 37.66
N ALA A 539 -15.46 8.94 36.93
CA ALA A 539 -16.55 8.35 36.13
C ALA A 539 -17.72 7.89 37.01
N ALA A 540 -17.42 7.28 38.17
CA ALA A 540 -18.44 6.89 39.14
C ALA A 540 -19.16 8.07 39.82
N LEU A 541 -18.48 9.19 40.04
CA LEU A 541 -19.05 10.43 40.60
C LEU A 541 -19.77 11.31 39.57
N SER A 542 -19.37 11.24 38.30
CA SER A 542 -20.03 11.94 37.18
C SER A 542 -21.38 11.32 36.83
N LEU A 543 -21.49 9.99 36.91
CA LEU A 543 -22.73 9.26 36.62
C LEU A 543 -23.77 9.39 37.74
N SER A 544 -23.39 9.79 38.96
CA SER A 544 -24.34 10.02 40.06
C SER A 544 -25.04 11.40 40.02
N ASN A 545 -24.56 12.34 39.20
CA ASN A 545 -25.03 13.73 39.21
C ASN A 545 -25.80 14.17 37.95
N TYR A 546 -25.99 13.30 36.96
CA TYR A 546 -26.87 13.61 35.83
C TYR A 546 -28.27 13.03 36.05
N HIS A 547 -29.20 13.91 36.43
CA HIS A 547 -30.62 13.64 36.34
C HIS A 547 -30.98 13.38 34.87
N LEU A 548 -31.50 12.18 34.62
CA LEU A 548 -31.81 11.59 33.32
C LEU A 548 -33.13 12.11 32.73
N HIS A 549 -33.39 13.42 32.83
CA HIS A 549 -34.70 13.98 32.44
C HIS A 549 -34.76 14.70 31.08
N ASP A 550 -33.65 14.99 30.41
CA ASP A 550 -33.67 15.83 29.19
C ASP A 550 -33.24 15.15 27.87
N PHE A 551 -33.12 13.81 27.82
CA PHE A 551 -32.80 13.09 26.57
C PHE A 551 -33.98 12.36 25.91
N ALA A 552 -35.21 12.53 26.42
CA ALA A 552 -36.39 11.83 25.90
C ALA A 552 -37.23 12.61 24.85
N SER A 553 -36.81 13.79 24.37
CA SER A 553 -37.62 14.58 23.41
C SER A 553 -37.06 14.73 21.99
N LEU A 554 -35.95 14.05 21.64
CA LEU A 554 -35.36 14.10 20.28
C LEU A 554 -35.42 12.78 19.51
N ALA A 555 -36.28 11.86 19.96
CA ALA A 555 -36.68 10.68 19.20
C ALA A 555 -38.21 10.56 19.20
N LYS A 556 -38.86 11.52 18.55
CA LYS A 556 -40.21 11.39 17.95
C LYS A 556 -40.31 12.30 16.74
#